data_AF-A0A7X8ZFW3-F1
#
_entry.id   AF-A0A7X8ZFW3-F1
#
_cell.length_a   1.000
_cell.length_b   1.000
_cell.length_c   1.000
_cell.angle_alpha   90.00
_cell.angle_beta   90.00
_cell.angle_gamma   90.00
#
_symmetry.space_group_name_H-M   'P 1'
#
loop_
_entity.id
_entity.type
_entity.pdbx_description
1 polymer ?
#
loop_
_entity_poly.entity_id
_entity_poly.type
_entity_poly.pdbx_seq_one_letter_code
_entity_poly.pdbx_strand_id
1 'polypeptide(L)'
;MQRNYYLSVFPMEALIASQLEPAAFASYMAIGARKGSAEALIFIRLTGEAGPFAWKEAEKHCCKQDDGQPKHSFYLSIYRVLENMPLSALGSLYLTTRDGRCLELEQGQWQDEQLPNWQGYGLYKELCPIMPLVVSNLKPADFAAYMTSADTRTNVPSLLFCDFKLPADLKNLGAEDNGGRVYNEHIPHLLNCLEQIQKEPDKYTKIVDRTYFNRCPYGLIDQGLFLGRGEELRFWPMPGLQQIKEEAYDWGRSANIL
;
A
#
# COMPACT_ATOMS: atom_id res chain seq x y z
N MET A 1 1.72 -9.11 28.93
CA MET A 1 2.73 -8.86 27.88
C MET A 1 1.99 -8.38 26.65
N GLN A 2 2.40 -7.25 26.07
CA GLN A 2 1.70 -6.66 24.94
C GLN A 2 2.06 -7.43 23.66
N ARG A 3 1.05 -7.93 22.95
CA ARG A 3 1.18 -8.52 21.61
C ARG A 3 0.62 -7.50 20.63
N ASN A 4 1.27 -7.39 19.48
CA ASN A 4 0.85 -6.56 18.37
C ASN A 4 0.42 -7.47 17.22
N TYR A 5 -0.58 -7.01 16.46
CA TYR A 5 -1.08 -7.72 15.30
C TYR A 5 -0.93 -6.83 14.08
N TYR A 6 -0.33 -7.38 13.03
CA TYR A 6 0.01 -6.67 11.81
C TYR A 6 -0.61 -7.38 10.61
N LEU A 7 -1.31 -6.62 9.78
CA LEU A 7 -1.75 -7.05 8.46
C LEU A 7 -0.73 -6.55 7.43
N SER A 8 0.12 -7.46 6.93
CA SER A 8 0.95 -7.20 5.76
C SER A 8 0.07 -7.11 4.51
N VAL A 9 0.29 -6.10 3.68
CA VAL A 9 -0.46 -5.86 2.42
C VAL A 9 0.47 -5.70 1.21
N PHE A 10 1.78 -5.69 1.41
CA PHE A 10 2.77 -5.70 0.33
C PHE A 10 4.11 -6.22 0.87
N PRO A 11 4.82 -7.13 0.17
CA PRO A 11 4.48 -7.70 -1.15
C PRO A 11 3.49 -8.87 -1.08
N MET A 12 3.11 -9.30 0.12
CA MET A 12 2.12 -10.36 0.31
C MET A 12 1.14 -10.03 1.41
N GLU A 13 -0.05 -10.60 1.30
CA GLU A 13 -1.08 -10.55 2.34
C GLU A 13 -0.75 -11.52 3.47
N ALA A 14 -0.72 -11.05 4.71
CA ALA A 14 -0.61 -11.92 5.89
C ALA A 14 -1.08 -11.25 7.17
N LEU A 15 -1.68 -12.02 8.07
CA LEU A 15 -1.96 -11.63 9.45
C LEU A 15 -0.86 -12.19 10.35
N ILE A 16 -0.13 -11.32 11.04
CA ILE A 16 1.07 -11.70 11.79
C ILE A 16 0.94 -11.16 13.21
N ALA A 17 1.07 -12.03 14.20
CA ALA A 17 1.24 -11.67 15.60
C ALA A 17 2.73 -11.48 15.91
N SER A 18 3.06 -10.49 16.73
CA SER A 18 4.44 -10.16 17.11
C SER A 18 4.48 -9.54 18.50
N GLN A 19 5.59 -9.70 19.21
CA GLN A 19 5.90 -8.94 20.43
C GLN A 19 6.71 -7.67 20.15
N LEU A 20 7.02 -7.39 18.89
CA LEU A 20 7.74 -6.19 18.48
C LEU A 20 6.77 -5.03 18.25
N GLU A 21 7.19 -3.81 18.62
CA GLU A 21 6.53 -2.57 18.20
C GLU A 21 6.75 -2.31 16.69
N PRO A 22 5.93 -1.44 16.05
CA PRO A 22 5.89 -1.31 14.60
C PRO A 22 7.25 -1.10 13.93
N ALA A 23 8.09 -0.19 14.44
CA ALA A 23 9.41 0.07 13.86
C ALA A 23 10.36 -1.14 13.94
N ALA A 24 10.33 -1.89 15.05
CA ALA A 24 11.14 -3.09 15.21
C ALA A 24 10.62 -4.26 14.36
N PHE A 25 9.29 -4.39 14.25
CA PHE A 25 8.64 -5.35 13.36
C PHE A 25 8.98 -5.06 11.89
N ALA A 26 8.85 -3.80 11.46
CA ALA A 26 9.21 -3.32 10.13
C ALA A 26 10.66 -3.69 9.78
N SER A 27 11.60 -3.34 10.64
CA SER A 27 13.02 -3.64 10.44
C SER A 27 13.28 -5.14 10.33
N TYR A 28 12.70 -5.94 11.23
CA TYR A 28 12.83 -7.40 11.22
C TYR A 28 12.29 -8.02 9.93
N MET A 29 11.09 -7.61 9.52
CA MET A 29 10.41 -8.16 8.36
C MET A 29 11.07 -7.75 7.03
N ALA A 30 11.52 -6.51 6.92
CA ALA A 30 12.16 -6.01 5.70
C ALA A 30 13.56 -6.59 5.46
N ILE A 31 14.37 -6.73 6.52
CA ILE A 31 15.76 -7.20 6.41
C ILE A 31 15.83 -8.73 6.35
N GLY A 32 14.89 -9.40 7.02
CA GLY A 32 14.83 -10.85 7.17
C GLY A 32 15.92 -11.42 8.10
N ALA A 33 15.73 -12.66 8.54
CA ALA A 33 16.67 -13.35 9.42
C ALA A 33 17.98 -13.76 8.72
N ARG A 34 18.02 -13.77 7.38
CA ARG A 34 19.21 -14.07 6.57
C ARG A 34 19.45 -12.90 5.61
N LYS A 35 20.67 -12.35 5.62
CA LYS A 35 21.11 -11.31 4.67
C LYS A 35 20.82 -11.76 3.24
N GLY A 36 19.84 -11.16 2.57
CA GLY A 36 19.49 -11.48 1.18
C GLY A 36 18.00 -11.32 0.80
N SER A 37 17.09 -11.30 1.77
CA SER A 37 15.64 -11.14 1.54
C SER A 37 15.15 -9.68 1.72
N ALA A 38 15.99 -8.70 1.38
CA ALA A 38 15.69 -7.29 1.62
C ALA A 38 14.53 -6.81 0.75
N GLU A 39 13.35 -6.65 1.34
CA GLU A 39 12.11 -6.29 0.64
C GLU A 39 11.44 -5.09 1.29
N ALA A 40 10.83 -4.24 0.46
CA ALA A 40 9.99 -3.17 0.96
C ALA A 40 8.69 -3.79 1.48
N LEU A 41 8.18 -3.29 2.60
CA LEU A 41 7.03 -3.84 3.28
C LEU A 41 6.01 -2.73 3.53
N ILE A 42 4.74 -3.03 3.24
CA ILE A 42 3.62 -2.19 3.68
C ILE A 42 2.73 -3.04 4.57
N PHE A 43 2.44 -2.53 5.77
CA PHE A 43 1.58 -3.22 6.72
C PHE A 43 0.73 -2.26 7.53
N ILE A 44 -0.35 -2.77 8.12
CA ILE A 44 -1.27 -2.04 8.99
C ILE A 44 -1.18 -2.64 10.39
N ARG A 45 -1.02 -1.80 11.43
CA ARG A 45 -1.19 -2.24 12.82
C ARG A 45 -2.68 -2.34 13.13
N LEU A 46 -3.11 -3.47 13.68
CA LEU A 46 -4.49 -3.63 14.12
C LEU A 46 -4.71 -3.00 15.50
N THR A 47 -5.89 -2.46 15.73
CA THR A 47 -6.32 -1.91 17.02
C THR A 47 -6.78 -3.00 18.00
N GLY A 48 -7.06 -4.20 17.50
CA GLY A 48 -7.46 -5.36 18.31
C GLY A 48 -7.70 -6.61 17.47
N GLU A 49 -8.10 -7.68 18.16
CA GLU A 49 -8.51 -8.95 17.55
C GLU A 49 -9.91 -8.79 16.94
N ALA A 50 -10.07 -9.16 15.67
CA ALA A 50 -11.35 -9.02 14.97
C ALA A 50 -11.45 -9.99 13.78
N GLY A 51 -12.66 -10.38 13.41
CA GLY A 51 -12.87 -11.34 12.33
C GLY A 51 -12.48 -12.79 12.70
N PRO A 52 -12.57 -13.73 11.74
CA PRO A 52 -12.61 -15.17 11.99
C PRO A 52 -11.22 -15.82 12.05
N PHE A 53 -10.24 -15.21 12.72
CA PHE A 53 -8.86 -15.73 12.80
C PHE A 53 -8.60 -16.53 14.08
N ALA A 54 -7.57 -17.38 14.05
CA ALA A 54 -7.20 -18.26 15.16
C ALA A 54 -6.43 -17.52 16.27
N TRP A 55 -7.02 -16.44 16.82
CA TRP A 55 -6.36 -15.55 17.80
C TRP A 55 -5.74 -16.29 18.99
N LYS A 56 -6.42 -17.33 19.51
CA LYS A 56 -5.93 -18.20 20.59
C LYS A 56 -4.59 -18.89 20.27
N GLU A 57 -4.33 -19.21 19.01
CA GLU A 57 -3.04 -19.78 18.59
C GLU A 57 -1.92 -18.74 18.72
N ALA A 58 -2.18 -17.49 18.34
CA ALA A 58 -1.22 -16.41 18.59
C ALA A 58 -1.00 -16.17 20.08
N GLU A 59 -2.02 -16.27 20.91
CA GLU A 59 -1.86 -16.12 22.36
C GLU A 59 -0.91 -17.17 22.96
N LYS A 60 -1.02 -18.41 22.47
CA LYS A 60 -0.24 -19.56 22.90
C LYS A 60 1.18 -19.58 22.35
N HIS A 61 1.36 -19.14 21.09
CA HIS A 61 2.60 -19.31 20.35
C HIS A 61 3.41 -18.02 20.13
N CYS A 62 2.79 -16.84 20.31
CA CYS A 62 3.46 -15.53 20.30
C CYS A 62 3.80 -15.10 21.74
N CYS A 63 4.61 -15.93 22.40
CA CYS A 63 5.14 -15.68 23.74
C CYS A 63 6.67 -15.61 23.68
N LYS A 64 7.29 -15.10 24.75
CA LYS A 64 8.74 -15.08 24.87
C LYS A 64 9.31 -16.48 24.67
N GLN A 65 10.46 -16.56 24.02
CA GLN A 65 11.22 -17.78 23.90
C GLN A 65 11.84 -18.15 25.26
N ASP A 66 12.34 -19.38 25.39
CA ASP A 66 12.92 -19.90 26.64
C ASP A 66 14.11 -19.06 27.15
N ASP A 67 14.79 -18.35 26.24
CA ASP A 67 15.89 -17.42 26.51
C ASP A 67 15.43 -15.99 26.88
N GLY A 68 14.11 -15.75 26.95
CA GLY A 68 13.50 -14.46 27.26
C GLY A 68 13.38 -13.49 26.09
N GLN A 69 13.85 -13.86 24.88
CA GLN A 69 13.72 -13.03 23.68
C GLN A 69 12.27 -12.93 23.22
N PRO A 70 11.85 -11.76 22.67
CA PRO A 70 10.50 -11.60 22.15
C PRO A 70 10.27 -12.48 20.91
N LYS A 71 9.06 -13.02 20.75
CA LYS A 71 8.65 -13.62 19.48
C LYS A 71 8.51 -12.53 18.42
N HIS A 72 9.36 -12.59 17.39
CA HIS A 72 9.36 -11.57 16.34
C HIS A 72 8.17 -11.69 15.37
N SER A 73 7.74 -12.91 15.04
CA SER A 73 6.57 -13.14 14.18
C SER A 73 5.93 -14.52 14.39
N PHE A 74 4.61 -14.57 14.25
CA PHE A 74 3.80 -15.77 14.18
C PHE A 74 2.63 -15.52 13.22
N TYR A 75 2.56 -16.28 12.14
CA TYR A 75 1.55 -16.09 11.09
C TYR A 75 0.24 -16.76 11.50
N LEU A 76 -0.83 -15.98 11.55
CA LEU A 76 -2.21 -16.43 11.81
C LEU A 76 -2.95 -16.78 10.52
N SER A 77 -2.67 -16.05 9.44
CA SER A 77 -3.20 -16.30 8.10
C SER A 77 -2.28 -15.69 7.06
N ILE A 78 -2.30 -16.23 5.85
CA ILE A 78 -1.55 -15.74 4.68
C ILE A 78 -2.46 -15.39 3.50
N TYR A 79 -3.78 -15.38 3.71
CA TYR A 79 -4.76 -15.18 2.64
C TYR A 79 -6.11 -14.70 3.17
N ARG A 80 -6.80 -13.85 2.40
CA ARG A 80 -8.14 -13.32 2.66
C ARG A 80 -8.26 -12.63 4.02
N VAL A 81 -7.17 -12.03 4.49
CA VAL A 81 -7.16 -11.29 5.75
C VAL A 81 -7.87 -9.96 5.56
N LEU A 82 -7.52 -9.21 4.52
CA LEU A 82 -8.04 -7.89 4.23
C LEU A 82 -9.56 -7.92 4.13
N GLU A 83 -10.13 -8.84 3.35
CA GLU A 83 -11.60 -8.96 3.19
C GLU A 83 -12.34 -9.49 4.42
N ASN A 84 -11.68 -10.26 5.32
CA ASN A 84 -12.29 -10.79 6.54
C ASN A 84 -11.97 -9.96 7.80
N MET A 85 -11.18 -8.89 7.66
CA MET A 85 -10.88 -7.95 8.74
C MET A 85 -11.87 -6.78 8.71
N PRO A 86 -12.60 -6.47 9.81
CA PRO A 86 -13.41 -5.27 9.89
C PRO A 86 -12.57 -4.00 9.71
N LEU A 87 -13.06 -3.02 8.95
CA LEU A 87 -12.30 -1.78 8.70
C LEU A 87 -12.05 -0.95 9.96
N SER A 88 -12.88 -1.13 10.99
CA SER A 88 -12.69 -0.51 12.32
C SER A 88 -11.52 -1.09 13.12
N ALA A 89 -11.03 -2.28 12.75
CA ALA A 89 -9.88 -2.91 13.39
C ALA A 89 -8.55 -2.46 12.79
N LEU A 90 -8.57 -1.76 11.65
CA LEU A 90 -7.39 -1.24 10.98
C LEU A 90 -6.97 0.06 11.67
N GLY A 91 -5.69 0.17 12.05
CA GLY A 91 -5.09 1.37 12.65
C GLY A 91 -4.20 2.12 11.66
N SER A 92 -3.02 2.54 12.13
CA SER A 92 -1.99 3.18 11.30
C SER A 92 -1.42 2.20 10.27
N LEU A 93 -1.06 2.75 9.10
CA LEU A 93 -0.36 2.06 8.03
C LEU A 93 1.12 2.44 8.08
N TYR A 94 2.00 1.51 7.75
CA TYR A 94 3.45 1.69 7.85
C TYR A 94 4.11 1.39 6.51
N LEU A 95 4.89 2.34 6.00
CA LEU A 95 5.72 2.21 4.81
C LEU A 95 7.15 1.89 5.22
N THR A 96 7.64 0.71 4.83
CA THR A 96 8.97 0.24 5.23
C THR A 96 9.89 0.10 4.03
N THR A 97 11.07 0.71 4.11
CA THR A 97 12.12 0.60 3.09
C THR A 97 12.86 -0.73 3.21
N ARG A 98 13.56 -1.14 2.14
CA ARG A 98 14.30 -2.41 2.09
C ARG A 98 15.38 -2.58 3.16
N ASP A 99 15.87 -1.48 3.72
CA ASP A 99 16.85 -1.47 4.81
C ASP A 99 16.21 -1.31 6.20
N GLY A 100 14.88 -1.43 6.29
CA GLY A 100 14.15 -1.54 7.54
C GLY A 100 13.76 -0.22 8.22
N ARG A 101 13.88 0.92 7.53
CA ARG A 101 13.35 2.19 8.05
C ARG A 101 11.86 2.24 7.82
N CYS A 102 11.12 2.77 8.79
CA CYS A 102 9.66 2.73 8.81
C CYS A 102 9.10 4.15 8.95
N LEU A 103 8.10 4.48 8.13
CA LEU A 103 7.28 5.67 8.26
C LEU A 103 5.87 5.24 8.65
N GLU A 104 5.33 5.85 9.71
CA GLU A 104 3.93 5.69 10.12
C GLU A 104 3.04 6.70 9.41
N LEU A 105 1.90 6.22 8.90
CA LEU A 105 0.82 7.02 8.36
C LEU A 105 -0.41 6.79 9.23
N GLU A 106 -0.91 7.86 9.85
CA GLU A 106 -2.19 7.85 10.56
C GLU A 106 -3.35 7.91 9.57
N GLN A 107 -4.56 7.52 10.02
CA GLN A 107 -5.74 7.64 9.16
C GLN A 107 -6.13 9.11 8.98
N GLY A 108 -6.36 9.50 7.74
CA GLY A 108 -6.87 10.81 7.35
C GLY A 108 -8.31 10.76 6.87
N GLN A 109 -8.85 11.94 6.55
CA GLN A 109 -10.13 12.07 5.85
C GLN A 109 -9.86 12.39 4.37
N TRP A 110 -10.48 11.60 3.49
CA TRP A 110 -10.44 11.84 2.06
C TRP A 110 -11.60 12.74 1.62
N GLN A 111 -11.30 13.70 0.75
CA GLN A 111 -12.27 14.53 0.05
C GLN A 111 -11.76 14.72 -1.39
N ASP A 112 -12.62 14.54 -2.39
CA ASP A 112 -12.22 14.60 -3.80
C ASP A 112 -11.74 15.98 -4.24
N GLU A 113 -12.09 17.03 -3.50
CA GLU A 113 -11.57 18.39 -3.64
C GLU A 113 -10.05 18.46 -3.36
N GLN A 114 -9.48 17.45 -2.69
CA GLN A 114 -8.04 17.30 -2.47
C GLN A 114 -7.27 16.98 -3.77
N LEU A 115 -7.96 16.72 -4.89
CA LEU A 115 -7.37 16.58 -6.23
C LEU A 115 -7.70 17.80 -7.13
N PRO A 116 -7.16 18.99 -6.84
CA PRO A 116 -7.51 20.22 -7.58
C PRO A 116 -7.08 20.17 -9.06
N ASN A 117 -6.10 19.33 -9.39
CA ASN A 117 -5.51 19.23 -10.73
C ASN A 117 -5.90 17.92 -11.46
N TRP A 118 -7.07 17.35 -11.15
CA TRP A 118 -7.54 16.13 -11.80
C TRP A 118 -7.67 16.32 -13.33
N GLN A 119 -6.87 15.58 -14.09
CA GLN A 119 -6.84 15.67 -15.55
C GLN A 119 -7.86 14.76 -16.25
N GLY A 120 -8.81 14.20 -15.49
CA GLY A 120 -9.76 13.20 -15.97
C GLY A 120 -9.24 11.76 -15.86
N TYR A 121 -8.06 11.54 -15.30
CA TYR A 121 -7.50 10.21 -15.07
C TYR A 121 -6.47 10.18 -13.94
N GLY A 122 -6.30 8.99 -13.36
CA GLY A 122 -5.33 8.68 -12.32
C GLY A 122 -4.57 7.39 -12.64
N LEU A 123 -3.41 7.23 -12.02
CA LEU A 123 -2.59 6.02 -12.07
C LEU A 123 -2.60 5.37 -10.68
N TYR A 124 -3.15 4.18 -10.59
CA TYR A 124 -3.30 3.45 -9.33
C TYR A 124 -2.42 2.22 -9.32
N LYS A 125 -1.64 2.08 -8.25
CA LYS A 125 -0.95 0.85 -7.91
C LYS A 125 -1.79 0.10 -6.90
N GLU A 126 -2.42 -0.98 -7.35
CA GLU A 126 -3.11 -1.93 -6.48
C GLU A 126 -2.07 -2.73 -5.68
N LEU A 127 -2.35 -2.99 -4.40
CA LEU A 127 -1.40 -3.62 -3.47
C LEU A 127 -1.93 -4.91 -2.88
N CYS A 128 -3.21 -4.96 -2.48
CA CYS A 128 -3.81 -6.15 -1.88
C CYS A 128 -5.32 -6.19 -2.18
N PRO A 129 -5.90 -7.33 -2.59
CA PRO A 129 -5.26 -8.65 -2.76
C PRO A 129 -4.59 -8.87 -4.12
N ILE A 130 -4.74 -7.91 -5.03
CA ILE A 130 -4.17 -7.93 -6.38
C ILE A 130 -3.16 -6.81 -6.55
N MET A 131 -2.25 -6.96 -7.51
CA MET A 131 -1.08 -6.08 -7.66
C MET A 131 -0.80 -5.50 -9.06
N PRO A 132 -1.78 -5.26 -9.95
CA PRO A 132 -1.50 -4.55 -11.19
C PRO A 132 -1.21 -3.06 -10.97
N LEU A 133 -0.63 -2.44 -11.99
CA LEU A 133 -0.64 -1.00 -12.22
C LEU A 133 -1.79 -0.69 -13.18
N VAL A 134 -2.66 0.25 -12.83
CA VAL A 134 -3.94 0.51 -13.52
C VAL A 134 -4.09 2.00 -13.78
N VAL A 135 -4.53 2.37 -14.98
CA VAL A 135 -5.07 3.72 -15.23
C VAL A 135 -6.58 3.70 -15.15
N SER A 136 -7.16 4.78 -14.64
CA SER A 136 -8.60 4.91 -14.47
C SER A 136 -9.05 6.35 -14.69
N ASN A 137 -10.25 6.57 -15.23
CA ASN A 137 -10.88 7.90 -15.28
C ASN A 137 -11.69 8.24 -14.00
N LEU A 138 -11.83 7.29 -13.09
CA LEU A 138 -12.45 7.47 -11.78
C LEU A 138 -11.44 8.00 -10.77
N LYS A 139 -11.90 8.91 -9.89
CA LYS A 139 -11.15 9.38 -8.72
C LYS A 139 -11.00 8.27 -7.68
N PRO A 140 -10.13 8.40 -6.64
CA PRO A 140 -9.85 7.31 -5.71
C PRO A 140 -11.09 6.71 -5.03
N ALA A 141 -12.04 7.53 -4.55
CA ALA A 141 -13.26 7.03 -3.92
C ALA A 141 -14.14 6.25 -4.90
N ASP A 142 -14.39 6.81 -6.09
CA ASP A 142 -15.18 6.15 -7.14
C ASP A 142 -14.51 4.88 -7.68
N PHE A 143 -13.18 4.91 -7.82
CA PHE A 143 -12.38 3.76 -8.23
C PHE A 143 -12.48 2.63 -7.21
N ALA A 144 -12.37 2.95 -5.93
CA ALA A 144 -12.53 2.00 -4.83
C ALA A 144 -13.92 1.35 -4.83
N ALA A 145 -14.97 2.16 -4.96
CA ALA A 145 -16.35 1.68 -5.03
C ALA A 145 -16.60 0.81 -6.27
N TYR A 146 -16.09 1.22 -7.43
CA TYR A 146 -16.20 0.46 -8.69
C TYR A 146 -15.49 -0.90 -8.60
N MET A 147 -14.24 -0.93 -8.12
CA MET A 147 -13.44 -2.15 -8.03
C MET A 147 -13.93 -3.13 -6.97
N THR A 148 -14.74 -2.67 -6.01
CA THR A 148 -15.29 -3.50 -4.94
C THR A 148 -16.80 -3.74 -5.03
N SER A 149 -17.44 -3.24 -6.08
CA SER A 149 -18.85 -3.48 -6.35
C SER A 149 -19.08 -4.90 -6.88
N ALA A 150 -20.10 -5.58 -6.34
CA ALA A 150 -20.53 -6.89 -6.84
C ALA A 150 -21.13 -6.83 -8.26
N ASP A 151 -21.55 -5.64 -8.72
CA ASP A 151 -22.15 -5.43 -10.03
C ASP A 151 -21.10 -5.31 -11.14
N THR A 152 -19.83 -5.09 -10.80
CA THR A 152 -18.75 -5.03 -11.78
C THR A 152 -18.20 -6.43 -12.04
N ARG A 153 -17.98 -6.75 -13.33
CA ARG A 153 -17.56 -8.10 -13.76
C ARG A 153 -16.25 -8.57 -13.12
N THR A 154 -15.33 -7.64 -12.88
CA THR A 154 -14.01 -7.91 -12.33
C THR A 154 -13.87 -7.10 -11.05
N ASN A 155 -14.26 -7.70 -9.94
CA ASN A 155 -14.23 -7.07 -8.62
C ASN A 155 -13.42 -7.88 -7.60
N VAL A 156 -13.05 -7.22 -6.51
CA VAL A 156 -12.51 -7.83 -5.30
C VAL A 156 -13.32 -7.34 -4.08
N PRO A 157 -13.52 -8.15 -3.03
CA PRO A 157 -14.34 -7.71 -1.89
C PRO A 157 -13.76 -6.53 -1.10
N SER A 158 -12.45 -6.33 -1.17
CA SER A 158 -11.74 -5.18 -0.61
C SER A 158 -10.48 -4.94 -1.41
N LEU A 159 -10.10 -3.67 -1.57
CA LEU A 159 -8.92 -3.29 -2.35
C LEU A 159 -8.12 -2.24 -1.60
N LEU A 160 -6.86 -2.55 -1.29
CA LEU A 160 -5.87 -1.56 -0.87
C LEU A 160 -4.99 -1.17 -2.06
N PHE A 161 -4.87 0.13 -2.30
CA PHE A 161 -4.13 0.71 -3.42
C PHE A 161 -3.52 2.07 -3.05
N CYS A 162 -2.63 2.60 -3.88
CA CYS A 162 -2.13 3.96 -3.79
C CYS A 162 -2.21 4.66 -5.14
N ASP A 163 -2.27 5.99 -5.11
CA ASP A 163 -2.23 6.82 -6.29
C ASP A 163 -0.79 7.27 -6.59
N PHE A 164 -0.43 7.22 -7.86
CA PHE A 164 0.89 7.62 -8.34
C PHE A 164 0.85 8.97 -9.06
N LYS A 165 1.85 9.80 -8.76
CA LYS A 165 2.12 11.08 -9.43
C LYS A 165 2.27 10.87 -10.91
N LEU A 166 1.43 11.53 -11.70
CA LEU A 166 1.60 11.59 -13.14
C LEU A 166 2.45 12.81 -13.51
N PRO A 167 3.54 12.64 -14.28
CA PRO A 167 4.30 13.75 -14.84
C PRO A 167 3.38 14.72 -15.59
N ALA A 168 3.60 16.02 -15.41
CA ALA A 168 2.82 17.06 -16.09
C ALA A 168 2.95 16.96 -17.62
N ASP A 169 4.10 16.48 -18.12
CA ASP A 169 4.32 16.19 -19.52
C ASP A 169 4.81 14.75 -19.71
N LEU A 170 3.85 13.82 -19.80
CA LEU A 170 4.10 12.41 -20.07
C LEU A 170 4.79 12.15 -21.42
N LYS A 171 4.75 13.10 -22.37
CA LYS A 171 5.34 12.95 -23.71
C LYS A 171 6.81 13.37 -23.75
N ASN A 172 7.23 14.25 -22.83
CA ASN A 172 8.60 14.75 -22.71
C ASN A 172 9.32 14.28 -21.43
N LEU A 173 8.97 13.08 -20.94
CA LEU A 173 9.67 12.42 -19.83
C LEU A 173 11.17 12.23 -20.18
N GLY A 174 11.99 13.21 -19.80
CA GLY A 174 13.44 13.17 -19.90
C GLY A 174 14.05 12.28 -18.81
N ALA A 175 15.28 11.82 -19.05
CA ALA A 175 16.03 10.92 -18.16
C ALA A 175 16.41 11.52 -16.78
N GLU A 176 16.05 12.78 -16.50
CA GLU A 176 16.55 13.54 -15.34
C GLU A 176 15.57 13.60 -14.15
N ASP A 177 14.33 13.11 -14.30
CA ASP A 177 13.43 12.99 -13.15
C ASP A 177 13.61 11.60 -12.51
N ASN A 178 13.79 11.55 -11.18
CA ASN A 178 13.90 10.27 -10.44
C ASN A 178 12.63 9.41 -10.60
N GLY A 179 11.47 10.03 -10.85
CA GLY A 179 10.25 9.34 -11.25
C GLY A 179 10.31 8.76 -12.68
N GLY A 180 11.13 9.35 -13.55
CA GLY A 180 11.30 8.96 -14.95
C GLY A 180 11.73 7.50 -15.12
N ARG A 181 12.69 6.99 -14.34
CA ARG A 181 13.12 5.58 -14.46
C ARG A 181 12.01 4.56 -14.20
N VAL A 182 11.07 4.89 -13.32
CA VAL A 182 9.95 4.01 -12.99
C VAL A 182 8.94 3.96 -14.13
N TYR A 183 8.73 5.09 -14.81
CA TYR A 183 7.83 5.16 -15.96
C TYR A 183 8.49 4.67 -17.25
N ASN A 184 9.80 4.88 -17.42
CA ASN A 184 10.56 4.69 -18.67
C ASN A 184 10.47 3.30 -19.29
N GLU A 185 10.34 2.23 -18.50
CA GLU A 185 10.20 0.86 -19.04
C GLU A 185 8.84 0.66 -19.76
N HIS A 186 7.84 1.52 -19.49
CA HIS A 186 6.46 1.34 -19.96
C HIS A 186 5.78 2.61 -20.53
N ILE A 187 6.49 3.74 -20.72
CA ILE A 187 5.88 5.01 -21.18
C ILE A 187 5.00 4.86 -22.43
N PRO A 188 5.44 4.20 -23.53
CA PRO A 188 4.60 4.10 -24.71
C PRO A 188 3.28 3.35 -24.44
N HIS A 189 3.33 2.32 -23.58
CA HIS A 189 2.15 1.56 -23.22
C HIS A 189 1.23 2.32 -22.26
N LEU A 190 1.81 3.04 -21.28
CA LEU A 190 1.07 3.93 -20.39
C LEU A 190 0.32 5.00 -21.19
N LEU A 191 1.00 5.69 -22.11
CA LEU A 191 0.39 6.68 -23.00
C LEU A 191 -0.76 6.09 -23.83
N ASN A 192 -0.59 4.87 -24.36
CA ASN A 192 -1.66 4.19 -25.09
C ASN A 192 -2.86 3.85 -24.19
N CYS A 193 -2.62 3.40 -22.95
CA CYS A 193 -3.69 3.11 -22.01
C CYS A 193 -4.47 4.38 -21.62
N LEU A 194 -3.76 5.49 -21.41
CA LEU A 194 -4.37 6.80 -21.14
C LEU A 194 -5.23 7.28 -22.31
N GLU A 195 -4.70 7.18 -23.54
CA GLU A 195 -5.44 7.56 -24.74
C GLU A 195 -6.72 6.73 -24.92
N GLN A 196 -6.67 5.43 -24.60
CA GLN A 196 -7.86 4.56 -24.65
C GLN A 196 -8.92 4.98 -23.64
N ILE A 197 -8.54 5.21 -22.38
CA ILE A 197 -9.46 5.63 -21.31
C ILE A 197 -10.11 6.98 -21.64
N GLN A 198 -9.36 7.90 -22.26
CA GLN A 198 -9.89 9.19 -22.70
C GLN A 198 -10.85 9.08 -23.89
N LYS A 199 -10.64 8.13 -24.80
CA LYS A 199 -11.48 7.93 -26.00
C LYS A 199 -12.73 7.09 -25.73
N GLU A 200 -12.73 6.24 -24.71
CA GLU A 200 -13.80 5.31 -24.38
C GLU A 200 -14.33 5.62 -22.95
N PRO A 201 -15.20 6.63 -22.76
CA PRO A 201 -15.63 7.07 -21.42
C PRO A 201 -16.29 5.97 -20.57
N ASP A 202 -16.95 5.00 -21.21
CA ASP A 202 -17.60 3.85 -20.56
C ASP A 202 -16.59 2.80 -20.04
N LYS A 203 -15.31 2.95 -20.41
CA LYS A 203 -14.21 2.12 -19.95
C LYS A 203 -13.51 2.81 -18.80
N TYR A 204 -13.91 2.44 -17.59
CA TYR A 204 -13.42 3.11 -16.40
C TYR A 204 -11.98 2.79 -16.06
N THR A 205 -11.51 1.57 -16.33
CA THR A 205 -10.18 1.10 -15.92
C THR A 205 -9.44 0.33 -17.01
N LYS A 206 -8.12 0.43 -17.02
CA LYS A 206 -7.23 -0.30 -17.93
C LYS A 206 -5.92 -0.67 -17.21
N ILE A 207 -5.61 -1.96 -17.19
CA ILE A 207 -4.34 -2.45 -16.66
C ILE A 207 -3.20 -2.01 -17.59
N VAL A 208 -2.23 -1.31 -17.03
CA VAL A 208 -0.95 -0.93 -17.66
C VAL A 208 0.06 -2.06 -17.53
N ASP A 209 0.21 -2.61 -16.32
CA ASP A 209 1.15 -3.70 -16.09
C ASP A 209 0.60 -4.69 -15.06
N ARG A 210 0.60 -5.97 -15.43
CA ARG A 210 0.16 -7.09 -14.57
C ARG A 210 1.30 -7.64 -13.71
N THR A 211 2.54 -7.36 -14.09
CA THR A 211 3.79 -7.85 -13.50
C THR A 211 4.49 -6.82 -12.63
N TYR A 212 3.85 -5.67 -12.40
CA TYR A 212 4.29 -4.61 -11.48
C TYR A 212 4.23 -5.01 -9.99
N PHE A 213 4.31 -6.31 -9.71
CA PHE A 213 4.16 -6.94 -8.40
C PHE A 213 5.28 -6.53 -7.43
N ASN A 214 6.53 -6.38 -7.92
CA ASN A 214 7.70 -6.16 -7.05
C ASN A 214 8.08 -4.69 -6.83
N ARG A 215 7.23 -3.73 -7.24
CA ARG A 215 7.58 -2.30 -7.17
C ARG A 215 6.44 -1.49 -6.57
N CYS A 216 6.75 -0.77 -5.50
CA CYS A 216 5.96 0.35 -4.99
C CYS A 216 6.91 1.48 -4.58
N PRO A 217 7.40 2.30 -5.53
CA PRO A 217 8.32 3.39 -5.22
C PRO A 217 7.59 4.47 -4.42
N TYR A 218 7.91 4.59 -3.12
CA TYR A 218 7.19 5.51 -2.23
C TYR A 218 7.23 6.98 -2.68
N GLY A 219 8.29 7.40 -3.37
CA GLY A 219 8.38 8.78 -3.91
C GLY A 219 7.34 9.12 -4.99
N LEU A 220 6.76 8.11 -5.63
CA LEU A 220 5.69 8.28 -6.60
C LEU A 220 4.31 8.37 -5.97
N ILE A 221 4.14 7.98 -4.71
CA ILE A 221 2.84 8.12 -4.04
C ILE A 221 2.50 9.61 -3.99
N ASP A 222 1.32 9.95 -4.49
CA ASP A 222 0.85 11.33 -4.58
C ASP A 222 0.08 11.71 -3.32
N GLN A 223 -1.21 11.37 -3.26
CA GLN A 223 -2.05 11.71 -2.12
C GLN A 223 -1.86 10.74 -0.96
N GLY A 224 -1.72 9.43 -1.23
CA GLY A 224 -1.54 8.45 -0.18
C GLY A 224 -2.03 7.05 -0.55
N LEU A 225 -2.46 6.32 0.48
CA LEU A 225 -2.97 4.97 0.36
C LEU A 225 -4.46 4.93 0.71
N PHE A 226 -5.18 4.12 -0.04
CA PHE A 226 -6.62 3.98 0.03
C PHE A 226 -6.98 2.52 0.25
N LEU A 227 -8.04 2.28 1.01
CA LEU A 227 -8.67 0.97 1.11
C LEU A 227 -10.17 1.12 0.90
N GLY A 228 -10.67 0.48 -0.15
CA GLY A 228 -12.09 0.38 -0.47
C GLY A 228 -12.73 -0.92 -0.01
N ARG A 229 -13.99 -0.84 0.42
CA ARG A 229 -14.92 -1.97 0.59
C ARG A 229 -16.35 -1.49 0.37
N GLY A 230 -16.89 -1.73 -0.82
CA GLY A 230 -18.18 -1.16 -1.21
C GLY A 230 -18.10 0.37 -1.16
N GLU A 231 -19.00 0.99 -0.41
CA GLU A 231 -19.03 2.45 -0.22
C GLU A 231 -18.08 2.95 0.88
N GLU A 232 -17.48 2.04 1.67
CA GLU A 232 -16.54 2.43 2.72
C GLU A 232 -15.14 2.68 2.16
N LEU A 233 -14.53 3.79 2.60
CA LEU A 233 -13.17 4.18 2.23
C LEU A 233 -12.35 4.47 3.50
N ARG A 234 -11.14 3.91 3.56
CA ARG A 234 -10.07 4.35 4.48
C ARG A 234 -8.96 5.01 3.68
N PHE A 235 -8.35 6.03 4.28
CA PHE A 235 -7.30 6.82 3.65
C PHE A 235 -6.16 7.07 4.64
N TRP A 236 -4.93 6.90 4.16
CA TRP A 236 -3.69 7.21 4.87
C TRP A 236 -2.89 8.21 4.03
N PRO A 237 -2.91 9.51 4.38
CA PRO A 237 -2.26 10.54 3.59
C PRO A 237 -0.74 10.38 3.58
N MET A 238 -0.14 10.63 2.43
CA MET A 238 1.30 10.74 2.29
C MET A 238 1.78 12.10 2.82
N PRO A 239 2.77 12.15 3.74
CA PRO A 239 3.31 13.40 4.23
C PRO A 239 3.98 14.21 3.11
N GLY A 240 3.88 15.54 3.21
CA GLY A 240 4.59 16.43 2.28
C GLY A 240 6.11 16.35 2.44
N LEU A 241 6.85 16.77 1.41
CA LEU A 241 8.32 16.71 1.39
C LEU A 241 8.97 17.39 2.60
N GLN A 242 8.42 18.53 3.04
CA GLN A 242 8.94 19.26 4.20
C GLN A 242 8.74 18.47 5.50
N GLN A 243 7.57 17.88 5.68
CA GLN A 243 7.27 17.04 6.84
C GLN A 243 8.19 15.81 6.87
N ILE A 244 8.43 15.16 5.71
CA ILE A 244 9.38 14.05 5.62
C ILE A 244 10.79 14.49 6.02
N LYS A 245 11.24 15.68 5.62
CA LYS A 245 12.56 16.22 6.00
C LYS A 245 12.68 16.45 7.51
N GLU A 246 11.61 16.92 8.15
CA GLU A 246 11.60 17.31 9.55
C GLU A 246 11.40 16.10 10.48
N GLU A 247 10.50 15.19 10.13
CA GLU A 247 9.99 14.15 11.03
C GLU A 247 10.48 12.74 10.65
N ALA A 248 10.89 12.53 9.40
CA ALA A 248 11.21 11.19 8.87
C ALA A 248 12.43 11.19 7.93
N TYR A 249 13.44 12.02 8.22
CA TYR A 249 14.58 12.27 7.32
C TYR A 249 15.29 10.99 6.83
N ASP A 250 15.63 10.10 7.76
CA ASP A 250 16.33 8.86 7.45
C ASP A 250 15.50 7.94 6.54
N TRP A 251 14.20 7.84 6.81
CA TRP A 251 13.27 7.10 5.96
C TRP A 251 13.18 7.74 4.57
N GLY A 252 13.03 9.06 4.50
CA GLY A 252 12.92 9.81 3.24
C GLY A 252 14.14 9.62 2.34
N ARG A 253 15.35 9.58 2.91
CA ARG A 253 16.58 9.25 2.18
C ARG A 253 16.59 7.81 1.68
N SER A 254 16.21 6.85 2.53
CA SER A 254 16.18 5.43 2.13
C SER A 254 15.10 5.13 1.07
N ALA A 255 13.98 5.86 1.13
CA ALA A 255 12.92 5.80 0.14
C ALA A 255 13.27 6.52 -1.18
N ASN A 256 14.45 7.15 -1.29
CA ASN A 256 14.90 7.98 -2.41
C ASN A 256 13.93 9.15 -2.72
N ILE A 257 13.36 9.76 -1.69
CA ILE A 257 12.48 10.93 -1.78
C ILE A 257 13.25 12.23 -1.47
N LEU A 258 14.27 12.14 -0.59
CA LEU A 258 15.13 13.24 -0.16
C LEU A 258 16.51 13.21 -0.81
#